data_AF-A0A662BUW7-F1
#
_entry.id   AF-A0A662BUW7-F1
#
_cell.length_a   1.000
_cell.length_b   1.000
_cell.length_c   1.000
_cell.angle_alpha   90.00
_cell.angle_beta   90.00
_cell.angle_gamma   90.00
#
_symmetry.space_group_name_H-M   'P 1'
#
loop_
_entity.id
_entity.type
_entity.pdbx_description
1 polymer ?
#
loop_
_entity_poly.entity_id
_entity_poly.type
_entity_poly.pdbx_seq_one_letter_code
_entity_poly.pdbx_strand_id
1 'polypeptide(L)'
;MKNLLLSLSFVFITSLLLAVEVDKSTAKKVAVNFFYERIDQSSVDHASIEVAETYALKLHGETMMYAVNMKDGGFVLVSAHDLLRPVPGYSLSGKYTGLGLPPQLEELIYHYKLQINAAAEAGLPADEETQNMWENLKTDDPSTLRSLKLEKEVIPMLTTTWDQGEYYNEMCPVDSQGPGGHCYAGCVATALGQVVNYFRWPETGTGSYTYECPPYGTLTADFGATTYEWDKMATSLNESNLATALLLHHLGIACDMVYGPNGSGMYNHKAAYALRSFFKYSPETIYVYRDSTSLDWDSLLITHLDRAIPMYYAGWSVPNINGHAFVCDGYQADNYYHFNWGWSGSYDGYFYTDNLSPGGSNFNLAQELIINAYPDTNAYNYPYYCQGDKLLENIQGTIDDGSGPVNDYAPDANCSWLIAPQDSISSITLEFLSFNTASGDILTVYDGETGSAPVLGTFQGTEIPEDVTSTGDRILITFNSDASGEAAGWLLSYEGAIPEYCPGISILDEQSGFITDGSGPRDYHNNTNCFWIIEPPGASEITLYFTDFHTEEGNDGVKVFNSETNEVLAWLFGDINPDPITSPSGKMAVRFNTNATITAPGWDAYFETDLV
;
A
#
# COMPACT_ATOMS: atom_id res chain seq x y z
N MET A 1 21.60 -15.10 81.85
CA MET A 1 22.99 -15.36 81.41
C MET A 1 22.98 -15.53 79.90
N LYS A 2 23.69 -14.64 79.18
CA LYS A 2 24.29 -14.80 77.82
C LYS A 2 23.32 -15.11 76.65
N ASN A 3 23.32 -14.43 75.50
CA ASN A 3 24.18 -13.42 74.88
C ASN A 3 23.35 -12.66 73.83
N LEU A 4 23.54 -11.35 73.74
CA LEU A 4 23.05 -10.49 72.66
C LEU A 4 24.14 -10.44 71.58
N LEU A 5 23.84 -10.86 70.35
CA LEU A 5 24.69 -10.65 69.17
C LEU A 5 23.95 -9.67 68.25
N LEU A 6 24.48 -8.45 68.14
CA LEU A 6 24.09 -7.50 67.11
C LEU A 6 24.55 -8.04 65.75
N SER A 7 23.64 -8.11 64.79
CA SER A 7 23.98 -8.11 63.37
C SER A 7 23.43 -6.81 62.77
N LEU A 8 24.34 -5.96 62.30
CA LEU A 8 24.03 -4.81 61.45
C LEU A 8 23.67 -5.34 60.07
N SER A 9 22.43 -5.16 59.64
CA SER A 9 22.03 -5.33 58.24
C SER A 9 22.05 -3.95 57.58
N PHE A 10 22.97 -3.75 56.66
CA PHE A 10 22.95 -2.65 55.70
C PHE A 10 21.71 -2.84 54.80
N VAL A 11 20.77 -1.89 54.87
CA VAL A 11 19.67 -1.82 53.91
C VAL A 11 20.21 -1.14 52.66
N PHE A 12 20.42 -1.92 51.60
CA PHE A 12 20.50 -1.38 50.25
C PHE A 12 19.09 -0.90 49.88
N ILE A 13 18.89 0.42 49.85
CA ILE A 13 17.70 1.02 49.29
C ILE A 13 17.91 1.01 47.78
N THR A 14 17.38 0.00 47.09
CA THR A 14 17.12 0.10 45.66
C THR A 14 15.93 1.05 45.51
N SER A 15 16.19 2.28 45.08
CA SER A 15 15.14 3.21 44.69
C SER A 15 14.41 2.62 43.47
N LEU A 16 13.25 2.03 43.70
CA LEU A 16 12.25 1.86 42.64
C LEU A 16 11.82 3.28 42.25
N LEU A 17 12.40 3.79 41.16
CA LEU A 17 11.93 5.00 40.51
C LEU A 17 10.54 4.69 39.96
N LEU A 18 9.52 5.29 40.58
CA LEU A 18 8.16 5.26 40.05
C LEU A 18 8.10 6.14 38.80
N ALA A 19 7.30 5.72 37.82
CA ALA A 19 7.04 6.41 36.57
C ALA A 19 6.79 7.91 36.76
N VAL A 20 7.41 8.74 35.92
CA VAL A 20 7.22 10.20 35.93
C VAL A 20 6.46 10.61 34.66
N GLU A 21 5.33 11.27 34.85
CA GLU A 21 4.65 11.97 33.75
C GLU A 21 5.62 12.99 33.13
N VAL A 22 5.74 12.92 31.81
CA VAL A 22 6.58 13.82 31.03
C VAL A 22 5.73 15.04 30.67
N ASP A 23 6.08 16.19 31.23
CA ASP A 23 5.40 17.43 30.92
C ASP A 23 5.75 17.96 29.51
N LYS A 24 4.95 18.90 29.02
CA LYS A 24 5.14 19.51 27.69
C LYS A 24 6.53 20.16 27.52
N SER A 25 7.14 20.67 28.59
CA SER A 25 8.46 21.32 28.52
C SER A 25 9.58 20.30 28.34
N THR A 26 9.48 19.18 29.05
CA THR A 26 10.38 18.04 28.95
C THR A 26 10.24 17.39 27.57
N ALA A 27 9.01 17.21 27.09
CA ALA A 27 8.75 16.66 25.77
C ALA A 27 9.37 17.52 24.64
N LYS A 28 9.28 18.85 24.73
CA LYS A 28 9.95 19.76 23.79
C LYS A 28 11.47 19.59 23.83
N LYS A 29 12.07 19.51 25.02
CA LYS A 29 13.51 19.32 25.17
C LYS A 29 13.96 18.01 24.52
N VAL A 30 13.27 16.92 24.85
CA VAL A 30 13.52 15.58 24.29
C VAL A 30 13.39 15.61 22.77
N ALA A 31 12.36 16.25 22.24
CA ALA A 31 12.18 16.42 20.79
C ALA A 31 13.35 17.18 20.13
N VAL A 32 13.79 18.30 20.72
CA VAL A 32 14.91 19.10 20.18
C VAL A 32 16.22 18.33 20.25
N ASN A 33 16.51 17.68 21.39
CA ASN A 33 17.71 16.86 21.58
C ASN A 33 17.74 15.69 20.59
N PHE A 34 16.62 14.98 20.45
CA PHE A 34 16.47 13.90 19.49
C PHE A 34 16.68 14.40 18.06
N PHE A 35 16.04 15.50 17.67
CA PHE A 35 16.19 16.11 16.35
C PHE A 35 17.65 16.51 16.08
N TYR A 36 18.34 17.07 17.09
CA TYR A 36 19.76 17.44 16.99
C TYR A 36 20.69 16.23 16.76
N GLU A 37 20.39 15.05 17.32
CA GLU A 37 21.15 13.82 17.05
C GLU A 37 21.02 13.39 15.58
N ARG A 38 19.89 13.67 14.92
CA ARG A 38 19.58 13.22 13.54
C ARG A 38 19.98 14.21 12.44
N ILE A 39 20.37 15.43 12.78
CA ILE A 39 20.81 16.43 11.79
C ILE A 39 22.32 16.65 11.81
N ASP A 40 22.80 17.44 10.86
CA ASP A 40 24.22 17.79 10.78
C ASP A 40 24.64 18.79 11.84
N GLN A 41 25.12 18.25 12.96
CA GLN A 41 25.67 19.01 14.08
C GLN A 41 26.89 19.86 13.71
N SER A 42 27.56 19.62 12.57
CA SER A 42 28.66 20.47 12.11
C SER A 42 28.19 21.77 11.46
N SER A 43 26.95 21.79 10.98
CA SER A 43 26.35 22.93 10.27
C SER A 43 25.23 23.63 11.03
N VAL A 44 24.66 22.97 12.05
CA VAL A 44 23.55 23.48 12.85
C VAL A 44 23.95 23.48 14.32
N ASP A 45 23.83 24.63 14.97
CA ASP A 45 24.00 24.75 16.42
C ASP A 45 22.71 24.29 17.10
N HIS A 46 22.82 23.47 18.16
CA HIS A 46 21.68 23.02 18.95
C HIS A 46 20.79 24.20 19.40
N ALA A 47 21.41 25.32 19.80
CA ALA A 47 20.70 26.52 20.24
C ALA A 47 19.86 27.20 19.15
N SER A 48 20.08 26.86 17.87
CA SER A 48 19.33 27.39 16.74
C SER A 48 18.06 26.59 16.41
N ILE A 49 17.89 25.39 16.98
CA ILE A 49 16.71 24.56 16.76
C ILE A 49 15.55 25.10 17.59
N GLU A 50 14.56 25.67 16.91
CA GLU A 50 13.36 26.22 17.54
C GLU A 50 12.14 25.32 17.30
N VAL A 51 11.29 25.20 18.31
CA VAL A 51 9.98 24.53 18.20
C VAL A 51 8.94 25.55 17.71
N ALA A 52 8.28 25.26 16.59
CA ALA A 52 7.18 26.07 16.08
C ALA A 52 5.88 25.80 16.83
N GLU A 53 5.43 24.55 16.84
CA GLU A 53 4.12 24.17 17.39
C GLU A 53 4.22 22.87 18.19
N THR A 54 3.27 22.66 19.11
CA THR A 54 3.22 21.42 19.88
C THR A 54 1.79 21.04 20.25
N TYR A 55 1.38 19.86 19.81
CA TYR A 55 0.05 19.28 20.01
C TYR A 55 0.10 18.24 21.12
N ALA A 56 -0.89 18.24 22.01
CA ALA A 56 -1.06 17.19 23.01
C ALA A 56 -2.02 16.14 22.46
N LEU A 57 -1.54 14.91 22.33
CA LEU A 57 -2.31 13.77 21.82
C LEU A 57 -2.88 13.01 23.02
N LYS A 58 -4.21 13.00 23.12
CA LYS A 58 -4.92 12.52 24.30
C LYS A 58 -5.64 11.20 24.08
N LEU A 59 -5.79 10.44 25.16
CA LEU A 59 -6.69 9.29 25.27
C LEU A 59 -7.47 9.44 26.57
N HIS A 60 -8.80 9.25 26.53
CA HIS A 60 -9.69 9.44 27.70
C HIS A 60 -9.54 10.78 28.46
N GLY A 61 -9.02 11.83 27.79
CA GLY A 61 -8.82 13.15 28.38
C GLY A 61 -7.42 13.39 28.97
N GLU A 62 -6.63 12.33 29.15
CA GLU A 62 -5.24 12.37 29.62
C GLU A 62 -4.27 12.51 28.45
N THR A 63 -3.13 13.18 28.67
CA THR A 63 -2.13 13.38 27.62
C THR A 63 -1.22 12.16 27.58
N MET A 64 -1.23 11.46 26.46
CA MET A 64 -0.44 10.27 26.26
C MET A 64 0.86 10.59 25.51
N MET A 65 0.81 11.56 24.59
CA MET A 65 1.97 11.94 23.78
C MET A 65 1.92 13.44 23.41
N TYR A 66 3.04 13.95 22.91
CA TYR A 66 3.16 15.26 22.29
C TYR A 66 3.68 15.13 20.86
N ALA A 67 3.08 15.82 19.90
CA ALA A 67 3.69 16.05 18.59
C ALA A 67 4.35 17.43 18.59
N VAL A 68 5.67 17.49 18.38
CA VAL A 68 6.48 18.71 18.45
C VAL A 68 7.00 19.06 17.05
N ASN A 69 6.51 20.14 16.46
CA ASN A 69 6.97 20.62 15.15
C ASN A 69 8.18 21.54 15.31
N MET A 70 9.20 21.31 14.49
CA MET A 70 10.36 22.19 14.38
C MET A 70 10.05 23.38 13.46
N LYS A 71 10.69 24.52 13.71
CA LYS A 71 10.44 25.77 12.97
C LYS A 71 10.88 25.71 11.51
N ASP A 72 11.99 25.04 11.24
CA ASP A 72 12.58 24.93 9.90
C ASP A 72 12.15 23.64 9.17
N GLY A 73 11.14 22.95 9.69
CA GLY A 73 10.59 21.70 9.14
C GLY A 73 10.97 20.47 9.95
N GLY A 74 10.09 19.47 9.90
CA GLY A 74 10.16 18.25 10.70
C GLY A 74 9.26 18.27 11.93
N PHE A 75 8.97 17.08 12.45
CA PHE A 75 8.24 16.89 13.70
C PHE A 75 8.74 15.66 14.45
N VAL A 76 8.59 15.67 15.77
CA VAL A 76 8.93 14.53 16.65
C VAL A 76 7.74 14.22 17.53
N LEU A 77 7.32 12.95 17.56
CA LEU A 77 6.36 12.43 18.53
C LEU A 77 7.11 12.05 19.79
N VAL A 78 6.63 12.49 20.96
CA VAL A 78 7.26 12.22 22.26
C VAL A 78 6.24 11.64 23.22
N SER A 79 6.58 10.54 23.88
CA SER A 79 5.75 9.94 24.93
C SER A 79 5.55 10.91 26.10
N ALA A 80 4.35 10.95 26.66
CA ALA A 80 4.04 11.69 27.88
C ALA A 80 4.30 10.87 29.16
N HIS A 81 4.82 9.65 29.03
CA HIS A 81 5.25 8.81 30.15
C HIS A 81 6.64 8.24 29.87
N ASP A 82 7.48 8.17 30.91
CA ASP A 82 8.83 7.59 30.82
C ASP A 82 8.88 6.06 30.96
N LEU A 83 7.71 5.41 30.95
CA LEU A 83 7.55 3.96 31.00
C LEU A 83 7.90 3.25 29.70
N LEU A 84 7.77 3.96 28.58
CA LEU A 84 8.03 3.49 27.24
C LEU A 84 9.10 4.37 26.60
N ARG A 85 9.63 3.93 25.46
CA ARG A 85 10.65 4.68 24.73
C ARG A 85 10.21 6.14 24.46
N PRO A 86 11.16 7.10 24.53
CA PRO A 86 10.86 8.54 24.50
C PRO A 86 10.24 9.00 23.19
N VAL A 87 10.72 8.51 22.05
CA VAL A 87 10.31 8.97 20.72
C VAL A 87 9.76 7.80 19.90
N PRO A 88 8.42 7.65 19.81
CA PRO A 88 7.78 6.61 19.00
C PRO A 88 7.66 6.93 17.50
N GLY A 89 8.24 8.03 17.03
CA GLY A 89 8.20 8.39 15.61
C GLY A 89 8.59 9.83 15.37
N TYR A 90 9.15 10.12 14.20
CA TYR A 90 9.55 11.46 13.80
C TYR A 90 9.63 11.59 12.27
N SER A 91 9.72 12.82 11.80
CA SER A 91 10.13 13.19 10.45
C SER A 91 11.07 14.37 10.51
N LEU A 92 12.16 14.36 9.73
CA LEU A 92 13.08 15.50 9.63
C LEU A 92 12.58 16.60 8.69
N SER A 93 11.49 16.34 7.96
CA SER A 93 10.83 17.28 7.05
C SER A 93 9.31 17.30 7.29
N GLY A 94 8.62 18.25 6.66
CA GLY A 94 7.16 18.39 6.82
C GLY A 94 6.75 18.91 8.20
N LYS A 95 5.50 18.65 8.61
CA LYS A 95 4.97 19.05 9.92
C LYS A 95 3.76 18.20 10.30
N TYR A 96 3.59 17.96 11.59
CA TYR A 96 2.37 17.36 12.11
C TYR A 96 1.27 18.42 12.18
N THR A 97 0.13 18.19 11.52
CA THR A 97 -1.02 19.11 11.51
C THR A 97 -2.21 18.57 12.31
N GLY A 98 -2.25 17.27 12.60
CA GLY A 98 -3.37 16.58 13.22
C GLY A 98 -4.63 16.48 12.33
N LEU A 99 -4.53 16.86 11.05
CA LEU A 99 -5.60 16.80 10.06
C LEU A 99 -5.07 16.16 8.79
N GLY A 100 -5.82 15.22 8.20
CA GLY A 100 -5.41 14.51 7.00
C GLY A 100 -4.10 13.74 7.20
N LEU A 101 -3.89 13.17 8.39
CA LEU A 101 -2.76 12.28 8.63
C LEU A 101 -2.92 11.05 7.74
N PRO A 102 -1.82 10.48 7.21
CA PRO A 102 -1.87 9.15 6.61
C PRO A 102 -2.53 8.17 7.60
N PRO A 103 -3.49 7.34 7.17
CA PRO A 103 -4.20 6.39 8.04
C PRO A 103 -3.26 5.60 8.96
N GLN A 104 -2.10 5.23 8.44
CA GLN A 104 -1.00 4.54 9.11
C GLN A 104 -0.45 5.28 10.32
N LEU A 105 -0.20 6.58 10.15
CA LEU A 105 0.33 7.43 11.22
C LEU A 105 -0.73 7.69 12.29
N GLU A 106 -1.99 7.88 11.88
CA GLU A 106 -3.11 8.04 12.83
C GLU A 106 -3.26 6.80 13.70
N GLU A 107 -3.12 5.65 13.09
CA GLU A 107 -3.17 4.34 13.70
C GLU A 107 -1.98 4.05 14.63
N LEU A 108 -0.74 4.31 14.20
CA LEU A 108 0.46 4.27 15.06
C LEU A 108 0.25 5.10 16.33
N ILE A 109 -0.19 6.35 16.15
CA ILE A 109 -0.48 7.28 17.23
C ILE A 109 -1.57 6.72 18.14
N TYR A 110 -2.65 6.16 17.58
CA TYR A 110 -3.74 5.58 18.36
C TYR A 110 -3.28 4.39 19.23
N HIS A 111 -2.52 3.45 18.67
CA HIS A 111 -2.10 2.26 19.41
C HIS A 111 -0.98 2.52 20.41
N TYR A 112 -0.05 3.43 20.09
CA TYR A 112 0.94 3.84 21.07
C TYR A 112 0.28 4.51 22.30
N LYS A 113 -0.80 5.29 22.09
CA LYS A 113 -1.60 5.83 23.19
C LYS A 113 -2.23 4.73 24.06
N LEU A 114 -2.74 3.65 23.45
CA LEU A 114 -3.28 2.50 24.20
C LEU A 114 -2.19 1.78 25.00
N GLN A 115 -0.99 1.62 24.45
CA GLN A 115 0.15 1.01 25.15
C GLN A 115 0.57 1.83 26.36
N ILE A 116 0.69 3.15 26.19
CA ILE A 116 1.01 4.06 27.30
C ILE A 116 -0.01 3.91 28.42
N ASN A 117 -1.30 3.94 28.07
CA ASN A 117 -2.38 3.78 29.05
C ASN A 117 -2.30 2.43 29.78
N ALA A 118 -2.09 1.33 29.04
CA ALA A 118 -1.97 -0.01 29.62
C ALA A 118 -0.73 -0.16 30.53
N ALA A 119 0.42 0.36 30.10
CA ALA A 119 1.65 0.34 30.88
C ALA A 119 1.53 1.17 32.16
N ALA A 120 0.89 2.35 32.08
CA ALA A 120 0.61 3.22 33.22
C ALA A 120 -0.34 2.54 34.23
N GLU A 121 -1.42 1.91 33.75
CA GLU A 121 -2.37 1.17 34.61
C GLU A 121 -1.73 -0.04 35.30
N ALA A 122 -0.83 -0.75 34.60
CA ALA A 122 -0.14 -1.92 35.12
C ALA A 122 1.02 -1.60 36.08
N GLY A 123 1.47 -0.34 36.14
CA GLY A 123 2.59 0.08 36.98
C GLY A 123 3.91 -0.63 36.63
N LEU A 124 4.10 -0.97 35.36
CA LEU A 124 5.32 -1.63 34.88
C LEU A 124 6.52 -0.68 35.00
N PRO A 125 7.69 -1.13 35.47
CA PRO A 125 8.90 -0.31 35.39
C PRO A 125 9.38 -0.21 33.95
N ALA A 126 9.94 0.94 33.56
CA ALA A 126 10.71 1.05 32.33
C ALA A 126 11.91 0.10 32.40
N ASP A 127 12.23 -0.57 31.29
CA ASP A 127 13.46 -1.36 31.17
C ASP A 127 14.71 -0.45 31.18
N GLU A 128 15.89 -1.05 31.39
CA GLU A 128 17.16 -0.32 31.53
C GLU A 128 17.52 0.47 30.25
N GLU A 129 17.18 -0.04 29.08
CA GLU A 129 17.46 0.62 27.81
C GLU A 129 16.58 1.86 27.64
N THR A 130 15.28 1.73 27.88
CA THR A 130 14.31 2.83 27.88
C THR A 130 14.73 3.93 28.85
N GLN A 131 15.18 3.58 30.05
CA GLN A 131 15.68 4.54 31.04
C GLN A 131 16.91 5.30 30.51
N ASN A 132 17.89 4.59 29.94
CA ASN A 132 19.09 5.20 29.37
C ASN A 132 18.77 6.16 28.21
N MET A 133 17.81 5.80 27.34
CA MET A 133 17.36 6.69 26.26
C MET A 133 16.74 7.98 26.82
N TRP A 134 15.89 7.86 27.84
CA TRP A 134 15.29 9.02 28.49
C TRP A 134 16.34 9.90 29.16
N GLU A 135 17.32 9.32 29.85
CA GLU A 135 18.40 10.08 30.47
C GLU A 135 19.25 10.83 29.43
N ASN A 136 19.60 10.15 28.32
CA ASN A 136 20.34 10.78 27.22
C ASN A 136 19.56 11.96 26.63
N LEU A 137 18.27 11.77 26.29
CA LEU A 137 17.48 12.81 25.62
C LEU A 137 16.97 13.90 26.58
N LYS A 138 16.93 13.67 27.89
CA LYS A 138 16.61 14.71 28.89
C LYS A 138 17.78 15.63 29.22
N THR A 139 18.99 15.36 28.70
CA THR A 139 20.22 16.13 28.98
C THR A 139 20.04 17.64 28.76
N ASP A 140 20.61 18.43 29.66
CA ASP A 140 20.77 19.88 29.52
C ASP A 140 22.09 20.26 28.85
N ASP A 141 22.95 19.27 28.57
CA ASP A 141 24.24 19.44 27.92
C ASP A 141 24.21 18.80 26.52
N PRO A 142 23.93 19.58 25.45
CA PRO A 142 23.90 19.07 24.08
C PRO A 142 25.22 18.46 23.61
N SER A 143 26.34 18.73 24.29
CA SER A 143 27.65 18.15 23.91
C SER A 143 27.76 16.65 24.20
N THR A 144 26.85 16.11 25.02
CA THR A 144 26.76 14.66 25.27
C THR A 144 25.98 13.93 24.18
N LEU A 145 25.21 14.65 23.35
CA LEU A 145 24.41 14.08 22.27
C LEU A 145 25.30 13.76 21.08
N ARG A 146 25.42 12.48 20.75
CA ARG A 146 26.22 12.02 19.62
C ARG A 146 25.46 12.26 18.32
N SER A 147 26.12 12.81 17.31
CA SER A 147 25.54 12.85 15.96
C SER A 147 25.35 11.43 15.42
N LEU A 148 24.10 11.10 15.12
CA LEU A 148 23.68 9.89 14.41
C LEU A 148 23.42 10.17 12.91
N LYS A 149 23.64 11.40 12.42
CA LYS A 149 23.50 11.76 11.00
C LYS A 149 24.25 10.80 10.05
N LEU A 150 25.38 10.27 10.50
CA LEU A 150 26.24 9.38 9.70
C LEU A 150 25.89 7.90 9.90
N GLU A 151 24.92 7.58 10.76
CA GLU A 151 24.36 6.24 10.79
C GLU A 151 23.58 6.08 9.49
N LYS A 152 23.98 5.07 8.72
CA LYS A 152 23.31 4.76 7.46
C LYS A 152 21.86 4.44 7.80
N GLU A 153 20.93 5.00 7.05
CA GLU A 153 19.50 4.71 7.14
C GLU A 153 19.06 4.19 5.77
N VAL A 154 18.03 3.34 5.79
CA VAL A 154 17.40 2.84 4.57
C VAL A 154 15.94 3.22 4.65
N ILE A 155 15.52 4.13 3.78
CA ILE A 155 14.10 4.47 3.62
C ILE A 155 13.30 3.22 3.20
N PRO A 156 11.98 3.16 3.45
CA PRO A 156 11.17 2.02 3.10
C PRO A 156 11.31 1.70 1.60
N MET A 157 11.65 0.45 1.30
CA MET A 157 11.96 -0.01 -0.05
C MET A 157 10.71 -0.45 -0.82
N LEU A 158 9.68 -0.92 -0.12
CA LEU A 158 8.45 -1.34 -0.78
C LEU A 158 7.62 -0.13 -1.19
N THR A 159 7.16 -0.14 -2.43
CA THR A 159 6.17 0.82 -2.94
C THR A 159 4.75 0.25 -2.93
N THR A 160 4.62 -1.06 -2.74
CA THR A 160 3.32 -1.75 -2.63
C THR A 160 2.72 -1.58 -1.24
N THR A 161 1.41 -1.45 -1.19
CA THR A 161 0.59 -1.48 0.02
C THR A 161 -0.48 -2.56 -0.13
N TRP A 162 -0.05 -3.80 -0.44
CA TRP A 162 -0.99 -4.88 -0.77
C TRP A 162 -1.80 -5.37 0.44
N ASP A 163 -2.91 -6.06 0.16
CA ASP A 163 -3.80 -6.67 1.14
C ASP A 163 -4.05 -8.14 0.79
N GLN A 164 -4.95 -8.79 1.53
CA GLN A 164 -5.28 -10.20 1.46
C GLN A 164 -6.72 -10.46 0.98
N GLY A 165 -7.55 -9.42 0.98
CA GLY A 165 -8.98 -9.49 0.73
C GLY A 165 -9.35 -9.42 -0.76
N GLU A 166 -10.50 -8.80 -1.02
CA GLU A 166 -11.05 -8.60 -2.37
C GLU A 166 -10.01 -8.01 -3.32
N TYR A 167 -10.07 -8.42 -4.60
CA TYR A 167 -9.07 -8.20 -5.66
C TYR A 167 -7.76 -8.98 -5.48
N TYR A 168 -7.15 -8.96 -4.29
CA TYR A 168 -5.93 -9.72 -4.02
C TYR A 168 -6.15 -11.23 -4.00
N ASN A 169 -7.38 -11.67 -3.70
CA ASN A 169 -7.74 -13.06 -3.53
C ASN A 169 -8.56 -13.67 -4.67
N GLU A 170 -8.73 -12.99 -5.80
CA GLU A 170 -9.60 -13.43 -6.91
C GLU A 170 -9.23 -14.81 -7.47
N MET A 171 -7.98 -15.22 -7.34
CA MET A 171 -7.49 -16.53 -7.79
C MET A 171 -7.48 -17.59 -6.66
N CYS A 172 -7.84 -17.22 -5.43
CA CYS A 172 -7.92 -18.15 -4.29
C CYS A 172 -9.19 -19.01 -4.35
N PRO A 173 -9.32 -20.06 -3.51
CA PRO A 173 -10.53 -20.89 -3.54
C PRO A 173 -11.82 -20.11 -3.24
N VAL A 174 -12.86 -20.38 -4.01
CA VAL A 174 -14.20 -19.79 -3.83
C VAL A 174 -14.79 -20.19 -2.47
N ASP A 175 -15.23 -19.19 -1.70
CA ASP A 175 -15.96 -19.36 -0.44
C ASP A 175 -16.85 -18.15 -0.20
N SER A 176 -18.18 -18.35 -0.19
CA SER A 176 -19.15 -17.26 -0.08
C SER A 176 -19.11 -16.50 1.26
N GLN A 177 -18.37 -16.99 2.26
CA GLN A 177 -18.15 -16.30 3.53
C GLN A 177 -16.91 -15.40 3.52
N GLY A 178 -16.03 -15.54 2.54
CA GLY A 178 -14.81 -14.74 2.42
C GLY A 178 -15.02 -13.46 1.61
N PRO A 179 -14.06 -12.52 1.67
CA PRO A 179 -14.14 -11.25 0.94
C PRO A 179 -14.14 -11.50 -0.58
N GLY A 180 -14.96 -10.74 -1.31
CA GLY A 180 -15.15 -10.95 -2.75
C GLY A 180 -15.65 -12.35 -3.13
N GLY A 181 -16.19 -13.14 -2.19
CA GLY A 181 -16.63 -14.52 -2.43
C GLY A 181 -15.50 -15.57 -2.50
N HIS A 182 -14.31 -15.24 -2.01
CA HIS A 182 -13.13 -16.12 -2.03
C HIS A 182 -12.45 -16.16 -0.66
N CYS A 183 -11.69 -17.22 -0.39
CA CYS A 183 -10.81 -17.27 0.78
C CYS A 183 -9.80 -16.12 0.77
N TYR A 184 -9.32 -15.68 1.92
CA TYR A 184 -8.22 -14.69 1.97
C TYR A 184 -6.97 -15.22 1.27
N ALA A 185 -6.18 -14.36 0.62
CA ALA A 185 -4.89 -14.75 0.05
C ALA A 185 -3.89 -15.22 1.14
N GLY A 186 -3.96 -14.60 2.32
CA GLY A 186 -3.14 -14.92 3.49
C GLY A 186 -1.91 -14.04 3.63
N CYS A 187 -1.54 -13.75 4.88
CA CYS A 187 -0.48 -12.80 5.21
C CYS A 187 0.89 -13.25 4.69
N VAL A 188 1.14 -14.56 4.70
CA VAL A 188 2.40 -15.15 4.19
C VAL A 188 2.52 -14.93 2.69
N ALA A 189 1.46 -15.20 1.93
CA ALA A 189 1.46 -14.98 0.48
C ALA A 189 1.62 -13.49 0.15
N THR A 190 0.97 -12.61 0.92
CA THR A 190 1.03 -11.16 0.73
C THR A 190 2.42 -10.60 1.03
N ALA A 191 3.02 -10.97 2.18
CA ALA A 191 4.38 -10.55 2.54
C ALA A 191 5.42 -11.04 1.52
N LEU A 192 5.33 -12.31 1.10
CA LEU A 192 6.20 -12.83 0.04
C LEU A 192 5.93 -12.13 -1.30
N GLY A 193 4.66 -11.88 -1.63
CA GLY A 193 4.26 -11.23 -2.88
C GLY A 193 4.90 -9.86 -3.03
N GLN A 194 4.89 -9.06 -1.97
CA GLN A 194 5.53 -7.76 -1.97
C GLN A 194 7.07 -7.85 -2.11
N VAL A 195 7.72 -8.79 -1.40
CA VAL A 195 9.17 -9.04 -1.56
C VAL A 195 9.52 -9.51 -2.98
N VAL A 196 8.68 -10.36 -3.57
CA VAL A 196 8.86 -10.91 -4.91
C VAL A 196 8.62 -9.84 -5.99
N ASN A 197 7.60 -8.99 -5.79
CA ASN A 197 7.30 -7.86 -6.64
C ASN A 197 8.39 -6.78 -6.60
N TYR A 198 8.96 -6.51 -5.43
CA TYR A 198 10.08 -5.58 -5.27
C TYR A 198 11.24 -5.92 -6.22
N PHE A 199 11.61 -7.19 -6.31
CA PHE A 199 12.64 -7.64 -7.25
C PHE A 199 12.14 -7.81 -8.70
N ARG A 200 10.82 -7.78 -8.93
CA ARG A 200 10.15 -8.13 -10.20
C ARG A 200 10.68 -9.47 -10.76
N TRP A 201 10.70 -10.49 -9.91
CA TRP A 201 11.41 -11.74 -10.20
C TRP A 201 10.66 -12.98 -9.74
N PRO A 202 10.66 -14.09 -10.51
CA PRO A 202 11.20 -14.27 -11.85
C PRO A 202 10.14 -14.03 -12.94
N GLU A 203 10.54 -13.73 -14.18
CA GLU A 203 9.59 -13.68 -15.30
C GLU A 203 8.81 -14.99 -15.46
N THR A 204 9.43 -16.14 -15.22
CA THR A 204 8.78 -17.46 -15.17
C THR A 204 9.36 -18.30 -14.04
N GLY A 205 8.51 -18.99 -13.30
CA GLY A 205 8.91 -19.85 -12.19
C GLY A 205 9.55 -21.17 -12.64
N THR A 206 9.54 -22.16 -11.74
CA THR A 206 10.11 -23.50 -11.98
C THR A 206 9.17 -24.59 -11.50
N GLY A 207 8.86 -25.54 -12.38
CA GLY A 207 8.09 -26.74 -12.04
C GLY A 207 6.65 -26.46 -11.61
N SER A 208 6.02 -27.44 -10.98
CA SER A 208 4.66 -27.34 -10.45
C SER A 208 4.56 -27.97 -9.07
N TYR A 209 3.52 -27.60 -8.33
CA TYR A 209 3.26 -28.15 -7.01
C TYR A 209 1.76 -28.33 -6.76
N THR A 210 1.43 -29.42 -6.05
CA THR A 210 0.06 -29.84 -5.76
C THR A 210 -0.02 -30.33 -4.32
N TYR A 211 -1.09 -29.95 -3.61
CA TYR A 211 -1.41 -30.47 -2.29
C TYR A 211 -2.92 -30.50 -2.06
N GLU A 212 -3.34 -31.22 -1.02
CA GLU A 212 -4.73 -31.27 -0.59
C GLU A 212 -5.00 -30.14 0.42
N CYS A 213 -6.03 -29.33 0.15
CA CYS A 213 -6.48 -28.24 1.00
C CYS A 213 -7.96 -28.42 1.38
N PRO A 214 -8.32 -29.30 2.33
CA PRO A 214 -9.70 -29.40 2.80
C PRO A 214 -10.19 -28.08 3.43
N PRO A 215 -11.45 -27.67 3.22
CA PRO A 215 -12.51 -28.32 2.43
C PRO A 215 -12.47 -28.04 0.92
N TYR A 216 -11.55 -27.23 0.43
CA TYR A 216 -11.46 -26.73 -0.95
C TYR A 216 -10.90 -27.73 -1.97
N GLY A 217 -10.44 -28.90 -1.53
CA GLY A 217 -9.97 -29.99 -2.38
C GLY A 217 -8.51 -29.84 -2.80
N THR A 218 -8.16 -30.42 -3.94
CA THR A 218 -6.79 -30.41 -4.46
C THR A 218 -6.46 -29.07 -5.14
N LEU A 219 -5.41 -28.40 -4.68
CA LEU A 219 -4.90 -27.16 -5.28
C LEU A 219 -3.59 -27.42 -6.02
N THR A 220 -3.41 -26.79 -7.18
CA THR A 220 -2.23 -26.96 -8.04
C THR A 220 -1.81 -25.65 -8.67
N ALA A 221 -0.50 -25.38 -8.69
CA ALA A 221 0.10 -24.28 -9.44
C ALA A 221 1.24 -24.81 -10.32
N ASP A 222 1.28 -24.39 -11.58
CA ASP A 222 2.37 -24.68 -12.51
C ASP A 222 3.21 -23.42 -12.72
N PHE A 223 4.19 -23.23 -11.84
CA PHE A 223 5.10 -22.08 -11.86
C PHE A 223 5.97 -22.05 -13.12
N GLY A 224 6.35 -23.21 -13.65
CA GLY A 224 7.18 -23.34 -14.84
C GLY A 224 6.45 -23.02 -16.14
N ALA A 225 5.11 -23.09 -16.15
CA ALA A 225 4.27 -22.67 -17.26
C ALA A 225 3.70 -21.25 -17.10
N THR A 226 4.01 -20.56 -16.00
CA THR A 226 3.42 -19.26 -15.67
C THR A 226 4.42 -18.14 -15.88
N THR A 227 4.04 -17.17 -16.70
CA THR A 227 4.76 -15.90 -16.85
C THR A 227 4.11 -14.86 -15.94
N TYR A 228 4.91 -14.27 -15.03
CA TYR A 228 4.44 -13.24 -14.10
C TYR A 228 4.54 -11.86 -14.77
N GLU A 229 3.39 -11.24 -15.01
CA GLU A 229 3.30 -9.96 -15.72
C GLU A 229 3.49 -8.79 -14.76
N TRP A 230 4.73 -8.53 -14.34
CA TRP A 230 5.07 -7.49 -13.36
C TRP A 230 4.52 -6.12 -13.73
N ASP A 231 4.53 -5.76 -15.03
CA ASP A 231 4.07 -4.46 -15.51
C ASP A 231 2.58 -4.19 -15.24
N LYS A 232 1.81 -5.26 -15.04
CA LYS A 232 0.37 -5.22 -14.75
C LYS A 232 0.06 -5.15 -13.25
N MET A 233 1.05 -5.31 -12.37
CA MET A 233 0.83 -5.30 -10.92
C MET A 233 0.88 -3.86 -10.39
N ALA A 234 -0.23 -3.39 -9.84
CA ALA A 234 -0.35 -2.06 -9.24
C ALA A 234 0.21 -2.03 -7.80
N THR A 235 0.51 -0.84 -7.29
CA THR A 235 1.00 -0.62 -5.90
C THR A 235 -0.07 -0.94 -4.85
N SER A 236 -1.34 -0.71 -5.18
CA SER A 236 -2.52 -1.07 -4.39
C SER A 236 -3.68 -1.42 -5.31
N LEU A 237 -4.67 -2.16 -4.84
CA LEU A 237 -5.86 -2.56 -5.61
C LEU A 237 -7.13 -1.98 -5.02
N ASN A 238 -7.89 -1.26 -5.84
CA ASN A 238 -9.28 -0.85 -5.62
C ASN A 238 -10.25 -1.52 -6.61
N GLU A 239 -9.72 -2.39 -7.48
CA GLU A 239 -10.39 -3.07 -8.58
C GLU A 239 -9.64 -4.36 -8.95
N SER A 240 -10.22 -5.16 -9.86
CA SER A 240 -9.66 -6.45 -10.28
C SER A 240 -8.25 -6.33 -10.86
N ASN A 241 -7.35 -7.18 -10.38
CA ASN A 241 -5.99 -7.28 -10.92
C ASN A 241 -5.49 -8.73 -10.84
N LEU A 242 -5.83 -9.48 -11.87
CA LEU A 242 -5.53 -10.91 -11.94
C LEU A 242 -4.03 -11.23 -11.93
N ALA A 243 -3.16 -10.29 -12.35
CA ALA A 243 -1.71 -10.50 -12.29
C ALA A 243 -1.23 -10.58 -10.84
N THR A 244 -1.64 -9.63 -10.00
CA THR A 244 -1.36 -9.64 -8.55
C THR A 244 -2.02 -10.83 -7.87
N ALA A 245 -3.30 -11.09 -8.14
CA ALA A 245 -4.03 -12.20 -7.54
C ALA A 245 -3.41 -13.57 -7.87
N LEU A 246 -2.96 -13.77 -9.12
CA LEU A 246 -2.27 -14.98 -9.56
C LEU A 246 -0.97 -15.21 -8.79
N LEU A 247 -0.15 -14.15 -8.63
CA LEU A 247 1.09 -14.23 -7.87
C LEU A 247 0.84 -14.67 -6.43
N LEU A 248 -0.11 -14.01 -5.75
CA LEU A 248 -0.44 -14.32 -4.36
C LEU A 248 -0.99 -15.75 -4.21
N HIS A 249 -1.86 -16.18 -5.11
CA HIS A 249 -2.36 -17.56 -5.14
C HIS A 249 -1.23 -18.58 -5.33
N HIS A 250 -0.30 -18.32 -6.26
CA HIS A 250 0.85 -19.20 -6.50
C HIS A 250 1.77 -19.29 -5.28
N LEU A 251 2.05 -18.16 -4.62
CA LEU A 251 2.85 -18.14 -3.39
C LEU A 251 2.15 -18.89 -2.25
N GLY A 252 0.83 -18.76 -2.14
CA GLY A 252 0.03 -19.54 -1.19
C GLY A 252 0.14 -21.05 -1.44
N ILE A 253 -0.05 -21.51 -2.67
CA ILE A 253 0.10 -22.93 -3.02
C ILE A 253 1.52 -23.43 -2.75
N ALA A 254 2.54 -22.65 -3.14
CA ALA A 254 3.94 -23.02 -2.93
C ALA A 254 4.28 -23.24 -1.44
N CYS A 255 3.56 -22.56 -0.55
CA CYS A 255 3.74 -22.62 0.90
C CYS A 255 2.82 -23.63 1.63
N ASP A 256 2.00 -24.42 0.92
CA ASP A 256 0.93 -25.24 1.52
C ASP A 256 -0.06 -24.40 2.36
N MET A 257 -0.52 -23.27 1.82
CA MET A 257 -1.47 -22.40 2.50
C MET A 257 -2.71 -23.16 2.97
N VAL A 258 -3.10 -22.96 4.23
CA VAL A 258 -4.39 -23.39 4.75
C VAL A 258 -5.36 -22.26 4.49
N TYR A 259 -6.11 -22.35 3.40
CA TYR A 259 -7.07 -21.32 3.01
C TYR A 259 -8.29 -21.29 3.93
N GLY A 260 -8.86 -20.10 4.11
CA GLY A 260 -10.13 -19.95 4.82
C GLY A 260 -10.80 -18.58 4.60
N PRO A 261 -12.12 -18.49 4.85
CA PRO A 261 -12.91 -17.28 4.64
C PRO A 261 -12.71 -16.23 5.74
N ASN A 262 -12.08 -16.59 6.86
CA ASN A 262 -11.78 -15.70 7.98
C ASN A 262 -10.27 -15.42 8.14
N GLY A 263 -9.47 -15.86 7.16
CA GLY A 263 -8.02 -15.80 7.20
C GLY A 263 -7.41 -17.10 6.66
N SER A 264 -6.23 -16.95 6.07
CA SER A 264 -5.45 -18.05 5.50
C SER A 264 -4.04 -18.02 6.09
N GLY A 265 -3.48 -19.18 6.43
CA GLY A 265 -2.19 -19.25 7.14
C GLY A 265 -1.29 -20.41 6.70
N MET A 266 -0.01 -20.31 7.05
CA MET A 266 1.01 -21.34 6.81
C MET A 266 1.61 -21.77 8.16
N TYR A 267 1.68 -23.08 8.41
CA TYR A 267 2.14 -23.64 9.69
C TYR A 267 3.42 -24.50 9.60
N ASN A 268 4.01 -24.61 8.41
CA ASN A 268 5.13 -25.52 8.12
C ASN A 268 6.48 -24.80 7.89
N HIS A 269 6.52 -23.46 7.94
CA HIS A 269 7.70 -22.63 7.62
C HIS A 269 8.34 -22.97 6.26
N LYS A 270 7.53 -23.10 5.21
CA LYS A 270 8.00 -23.51 3.87
C LYS A 270 8.39 -22.36 2.94
N ALA A 271 8.11 -21.10 3.29
CA ALA A 271 8.31 -19.97 2.38
C ALA A 271 9.74 -19.85 1.82
N ALA A 272 10.78 -19.99 2.65
CA ALA A 272 12.16 -19.96 2.15
C ALA A 272 12.43 -21.10 1.15
N TYR A 273 11.89 -22.30 1.39
CA TYR A 273 11.97 -23.41 0.44
C TYR A 273 11.22 -23.12 -0.86
N ALA A 274 10.03 -22.52 -0.77
CA ALA A 274 9.22 -22.15 -1.91
C ALA A 274 9.94 -21.17 -2.83
N LEU A 275 10.53 -20.10 -2.27
CA LEU A 275 11.30 -19.10 -3.01
C LEU A 275 12.44 -19.75 -3.82
N ARG A 276 13.25 -20.62 -3.19
CA ARG A 276 14.36 -21.31 -3.86
C ARG A 276 13.89 -22.29 -4.93
N SER A 277 12.83 -23.04 -4.64
CA SER A 277 12.43 -24.18 -5.47
C SER A 277 11.60 -23.79 -6.68
N PHE A 278 10.74 -22.77 -6.52
CA PHE A 278 9.74 -22.41 -7.52
C PHE A 278 9.94 -21.01 -8.09
N PHE A 279 10.60 -20.10 -7.37
CA PHE A 279 10.76 -18.69 -7.76
C PHE A 279 12.22 -18.29 -8.04
N LYS A 280 13.15 -19.25 -8.14
CA LYS A 280 14.55 -19.00 -8.56
C LYS A 280 15.30 -18.01 -7.66
N TYR A 281 15.02 -18.03 -6.37
CA TYR A 281 15.79 -17.28 -5.37
C TYR A 281 17.08 -18.00 -4.98
N SER A 282 18.03 -17.23 -4.44
CA SER A 282 19.35 -17.70 -4.01
C SER A 282 19.29 -19.00 -3.20
N PRO A 283 20.20 -19.97 -3.44
CA PRO A 283 20.27 -21.18 -2.61
C PRO A 283 20.55 -20.87 -1.13
N GLU A 284 21.02 -19.66 -0.81
CA GLU A 284 21.29 -19.17 0.55
C GLU A 284 20.05 -18.62 1.27
N THR A 285 18.90 -18.49 0.58
CA THR A 285 17.65 -18.02 1.19
C THR A 285 17.24 -18.98 2.30
N ILE A 286 17.17 -18.54 3.57
CA ILE A 286 16.86 -19.43 4.71
C ILE A 286 16.03 -18.73 5.78
N TYR A 287 15.35 -19.53 6.60
CA TYR A 287 14.72 -19.06 7.82
C TYR A 287 15.73 -18.85 8.94
N VAL A 288 15.54 -17.78 9.70
CA VAL A 288 16.19 -17.54 10.99
C VAL A 288 15.12 -17.24 12.02
N TYR A 289 15.21 -17.90 13.17
CA TYR A 289 14.29 -17.71 14.28
C TYR A 289 15.02 -16.97 15.40
N ARG A 290 14.47 -15.83 15.84
CA ARG A 290 15.07 -14.93 16.82
C ARG A 290 15.45 -15.65 18.11
N ASP A 291 14.54 -16.49 18.61
CA ASP A 291 14.70 -17.18 19.90
C ASP A 291 15.70 -18.34 19.89
N SER A 292 16.19 -18.76 18.71
CA SER A 292 17.09 -19.91 18.58
C SER A 292 18.42 -19.60 17.89
N THR A 293 18.56 -18.42 17.31
CA THR A 293 19.79 -18.01 16.62
C THR A 293 20.85 -17.52 17.60
N SER A 294 22.11 -17.65 17.22
CA SER A 294 23.25 -17.01 17.91
C SER A 294 23.70 -15.71 17.24
N LEU A 295 23.05 -15.37 16.12
CA LEU A 295 23.31 -14.16 15.37
C LEU A 295 22.67 -12.97 16.08
N ASP A 296 23.36 -11.83 16.05
CA ASP A 296 22.80 -10.58 16.51
C ASP A 296 21.65 -10.16 15.59
N TRP A 297 20.47 -9.96 16.18
CA TRP A 297 19.23 -9.77 15.43
C TRP A 297 19.22 -8.45 14.67
N ASP A 298 19.73 -7.39 15.28
CA ASP A 298 19.79 -6.07 14.66
C ASP A 298 20.83 -6.05 13.53
N SER A 299 22.01 -6.63 13.76
CA SER A 299 23.02 -6.80 12.71
C SER A 299 22.49 -7.59 11.52
N LEU A 300 21.67 -8.62 11.76
CA LEU A 300 21.01 -9.36 10.69
C LEU A 300 20.10 -8.47 9.85
N LEU A 301 19.24 -7.68 10.49
CA LEU A 301 18.32 -6.80 9.78
C LEU A 301 19.07 -5.72 9.00
N ILE A 302 19.94 -4.97 9.68
CA ILE A 302 20.70 -3.86 9.10
C ILE A 302 21.53 -4.32 7.90
N THR A 303 22.26 -5.44 8.02
CA THR A 303 23.14 -5.89 6.93
C THR A 303 22.39 -6.32 5.67
N HIS A 304 21.13 -6.75 5.77
CA HIS A 304 20.29 -7.09 4.62
C HIS A 304 19.63 -5.85 4.01
N LEU A 305 19.08 -4.96 4.85
CA LEU A 305 18.51 -3.69 4.41
C LEU A 305 19.58 -2.81 3.73
N ASP A 306 20.81 -2.82 4.25
CA ASP A 306 21.97 -2.14 3.67
C ASP A 306 22.31 -2.59 2.25
N ARG A 307 21.93 -3.81 1.90
CA ARG A 307 22.11 -4.45 0.59
C ARG A 307 20.85 -4.37 -0.26
N ALA A 308 19.87 -3.56 0.15
CA ALA A 308 18.58 -3.42 -0.49
C ALA A 308 17.81 -4.75 -0.62
N ILE A 309 17.78 -5.53 0.47
CA ILE A 309 17.05 -6.80 0.54
C ILE A 309 15.94 -6.66 1.60
N PRO A 310 14.69 -6.37 1.22
CA PRO A 310 13.56 -6.44 2.13
C PRO A 310 13.35 -7.89 2.56
N MET A 311 12.92 -8.08 3.81
CA MET A 311 12.82 -9.40 4.41
C MET A 311 11.38 -9.70 4.79
N TYR A 312 10.91 -10.86 4.37
CA TYR A 312 9.78 -11.50 5.03
C TYR A 312 10.09 -11.60 6.53
N TYR A 313 9.13 -11.19 7.34
CA TYR A 313 9.18 -11.24 8.78
C TYR A 313 7.85 -11.80 9.31
N ALA A 314 7.89 -12.51 10.43
CA ALA A 314 6.69 -12.93 11.12
C ALA A 314 6.88 -12.92 12.63
N GLY A 315 5.77 -12.79 13.35
CA GLY A 315 5.72 -12.82 14.81
C GLY A 315 4.38 -13.31 15.31
N TRP A 316 4.32 -13.67 16.59
CA TRP A 316 3.16 -14.31 17.20
C TRP A 316 2.59 -13.49 18.35
N SER A 317 1.27 -13.56 18.51
CA SER A 317 0.56 -12.92 19.60
C SER A 317 0.36 -13.79 20.84
N VAL A 318 0.22 -13.12 21.98
CA VAL A 318 -0.24 -13.70 23.25
C VAL A 318 -1.49 -12.94 23.74
N PRO A 319 -2.47 -13.58 24.40
CA PRO A 319 -2.53 -14.99 24.79
C PRO A 319 -3.07 -15.94 23.71
N ASN A 320 -3.65 -15.40 22.63
CA ASN A 320 -4.09 -16.17 21.47
C ASN A 320 -2.89 -16.34 20.54
N ILE A 321 -2.37 -17.55 20.38
CA ILE A 321 -1.20 -17.86 19.55
C ILE A 321 -1.61 -17.76 18.06
N ASN A 322 -1.76 -16.54 17.56
CA ASN A 322 -1.98 -16.23 16.15
C ASN A 322 -0.68 -15.63 15.61
N GLY A 323 -0.15 -16.24 14.56
CA GLY A 323 1.00 -15.72 13.83
C GLY A 323 0.53 -14.71 12.78
N HIS A 324 1.34 -13.68 12.54
CA HIS A 324 1.16 -12.77 11.41
C HIS A 324 2.48 -12.62 10.66
N ALA A 325 2.40 -12.47 9.34
CA ALA A 325 3.53 -12.29 8.46
C ALA A 325 3.43 -10.95 7.74
N PHE A 326 4.57 -10.29 7.59
CA PHE A 326 4.73 -8.91 7.14
C PHE A 326 6.15 -8.73 6.57
N VAL A 327 6.51 -7.53 6.13
CA VAL A 327 7.83 -7.26 5.52
C VAL A 327 8.57 -6.20 6.31
N CYS A 328 9.85 -6.44 6.59
CA CYS A 328 10.79 -5.42 7.05
C CYS A 328 11.59 -4.89 5.87
N ASP A 329 11.49 -3.60 5.57
CA ASP A 329 11.98 -3.02 4.32
C ASP A 329 12.68 -1.66 4.48
N GLY A 330 12.96 -1.24 5.71
CA GLY A 330 13.70 -0.01 5.97
C GLY A 330 14.13 0.08 7.43
N TYR A 331 15.02 1.02 7.74
CA TYR A 331 15.40 1.33 9.11
C TYR A 331 15.95 2.74 9.27
N GLN A 332 15.80 3.27 10.48
CA GLN A 332 16.36 4.52 10.98
C GLN A 332 17.39 4.23 12.07
N ALA A 333 18.16 5.25 12.47
CA ALA A 333 19.11 5.15 13.57
C ALA A 333 18.46 4.57 14.86
N ASP A 334 19.28 3.96 15.72
CA ASP A 334 18.88 3.30 16.98
C ASP A 334 17.98 2.04 16.81
N ASN A 335 18.18 1.23 15.77
CA ASN A 335 17.49 -0.06 15.57
C ASN A 335 15.96 0.08 15.46
N TYR A 336 15.51 1.10 14.73
CA TYR A 336 14.09 1.38 14.49
C TYR A 336 13.75 1.02 13.05
N TYR A 337 12.94 -0.03 12.85
CA TYR A 337 12.77 -0.68 11.54
C TYR A 337 11.40 -0.41 10.95
N HIS A 338 11.35 -0.12 9.66
CA HIS A 338 10.10 -0.01 8.93
C HIS A 338 9.51 -1.40 8.67
N PHE A 339 8.20 -1.51 8.85
CA PHE A 339 7.42 -2.69 8.55
C PHE A 339 6.20 -2.36 7.71
N ASN A 340 5.97 -3.16 6.68
CA ASN A 340 4.75 -3.22 5.90
C ASN A 340 3.94 -4.45 6.32
N TRP A 341 2.73 -4.24 6.85
CA TRP A 341 1.93 -5.30 7.48
C TRP A 341 1.06 -6.10 6.51
N GLY A 342 0.97 -5.68 5.24
CA GLY A 342 0.11 -6.30 4.23
C GLY A 342 -1.39 -6.08 4.49
N TRP A 343 -1.75 -4.86 4.90
CA TRP A 343 -3.12 -4.43 5.26
C TRP A 343 -3.51 -3.14 4.54
N SER A 344 -3.33 -3.05 3.22
CA SER A 344 -3.60 -1.81 2.47
C SER A 344 -2.80 -0.61 2.98
N GLY A 345 -1.58 -0.90 3.45
CA GLY A 345 -0.70 0.04 4.13
C GLY A 345 -1.08 0.34 5.57
N SER A 346 -2.27 -0.01 6.07
CA SER A 346 -2.71 0.25 7.46
C SER A 346 -1.65 -0.19 8.47
N TYR A 347 -1.38 0.67 9.46
CA TYR A 347 -0.32 0.53 10.47
C TYR A 347 1.13 0.48 9.98
N ASP A 348 1.41 0.60 8.68
CA ASP A 348 2.79 0.59 8.19
C ASP A 348 3.59 1.72 8.82
N GLY A 349 4.85 1.46 9.10
CA GLY A 349 5.70 2.44 9.75
C GLY A 349 6.85 1.82 10.49
N TYR A 350 7.52 2.64 11.29
CA TYR A 350 8.70 2.22 12.03
C TYR A 350 8.33 1.65 13.40
N PHE A 351 8.95 0.53 13.76
CA PHE A 351 8.77 -0.18 15.02
C PHE A 351 10.13 -0.69 15.52
N TYR A 352 10.25 -0.80 16.84
CA TYR A 352 11.33 -1.56 17.45
C TYR A 352 10.96 -3.05 17.41
N THR A 353 11.96 -3.92 17.25
CA THR A 353 11.72 -5.37 17.18
C THR A 353 11.19 -5.96 18.48
N ASP A 354 11.36 -5.29 19.63
CA ASP A 354 10.80 -5.64 20.93
C ASP A 354 9.36 -5.10 21.15
N ASN A 355 8.85 -4.27 20.23
CA ASN A 355 7.51 -3.69 20.28
C ASN A 355 6.82 -3.65 18.90
N LEU A 356 6.62 -4.83 18.32
CA LEU A 356 5.82 -5.06 17.11
C LEU A 356 4.34 -5.15 17.45
N SER A 357 3.73 -3.99 17.72
CA SER A 357 2.34 -3.93 18.21
C SER A 357 1.44 -3.01 17.38
N PRO A 358 1.31 -3.24 16.05
CA PRO A 358 0.43 -2.48 15.18
C PRO A 358 -1.02 -2.78 15.54
N GLY A 359 -1.96 -1.85 15.38
CA GLY A 359 -3.36 -2.23 15.58
C GLY A 359 -3.77 -2.54 17.02
N GLY A 360 -2.86 -2.42 18.00
CA GLY A 360 -3.07 -2.96 19.35
C GLY A 360 -2.90 -4.48 19.39
N SER A 361 -2.51 -5.09 18.27
CA SER A 361 -1.97 -6.44 18.18
C SER A 361 -0.61 -6.51 18.87
N ASN A 362 -0.07 -7.70 19.05
CA ASN A 362 1.23 -7.92 19.67
C ASN A 362 1.91 -9.06 18.92
N PHE A 363 3.04 -8.83 18.28
CA PHE A 363 3.80 -9.82 17.52
C PHE A 363 5.23 -9.99 18.08
N ASN A 364 5.38 -9.80 19.39
CA ASN A 364 6.69 -9.82 20.06
C ASN A 364 7.22 -11.23 20.39
N LEU A 365 6.41 -12.27 20.17
CA LEU A 365 6.79 -13.66 20.47
C LEU A 365 7.25 -14.40 19.21
N ALA A 366 8.21 -15.32 19.36
CA ALA A 366 8.60 -16.31 18.36
C ALA A 366 8.84 -15.70 16.98
N GLN A 367 9.58 -14.59 16.95
CA GLN A 367 9.85 -13.86 15.73
C GLN A 367 10.76 -14.66 14.80
N GLU A 368 10.45 -14.61 13.52
CA GLU A 368 11.17 -15.29 12.45
C GLU A 368 11.27 -14.39 11.23
N LEU A 369 12.30 -14.61 10.43
CA LEU A 369 12.47 -13.91 9.16
C LEU A 369 13.15 -14.81 8.13
N ILE A 370 13.07 -14.41 6.87
CA ILE A 370 13.79 -15.04 5.78
C ILE A 370 14.92 -14.10 5.35
N ILE A 371 16.16 -14.55 5.50
CA ILE A 371 17.34 -13.85 5.02
C ILE A 371 17.76 -14.32 3.64
N ASN A 372 18.63 -13.54 2.98
CA ASN A 372 19.21 -13.84 1.66
C ASN A 372 18.14 -14.13 0.59
N ALA A 373 16.96 -13.52 0.72
CA ALA A 373 15.88 -13.62 -0.27
C ALA A 373 16.14 -12.63 -1.41
N TYR A 374 17.06 -12.97 -2.31
CA TYR A 374 17.35 -12.23 -3.53
C TYR A 374 17.42 -13.19 -4.74
N PRO A 375 17.23 -12.70 -5.99
CA PRO A 375 17.33 -13.50 -7.20
C PRO A 375 18.66 -14.28 -7.31
N ASP A 376 18.63 -15.55 -7.75
CA ASP A 376 19.85 -16.32 -7.97
C ASP A 376 20.58 -15.91 -9.27
N THR A 377 21.44 -14.91 -9.15
CA THR A 377 22.26 -14.36 -10.26
C THR A 377 23.40 -15.29 -10.69
N ASN A 378 23.67 -16.38 -9.95
CA ASN A 378 24.68 -17.36 -10.38
C ASN A 378 24.09 -18.35 -11.39
N ALA A 379 22.81 -18.69 -11.24
CA ALA A 379 22.12 -19.66 -12.10
C ALA A 379 21.29 -19.01 -13.20
N TYR A 380 20.85 -17.76 -13.01
CA TYR A 380 19.95 -17.07 -13.92
C TYR A 380 20.40 -15.63 -14.21
N ASN A 381 19.95 -15.08 -15.33
CA ASN A 381 20.22 -13.70 -15.70
C ASN A 381 19.24 -12.79 -14.96
N TYR A 382 19.78 -11.92 -14.12
CA TYR A 382 19.05 -10.84 -13.45
C TYR A 382 19.98 -9.63 -13.34
N PRO A 383 19.50 -8.41 -13.62
CA PRO A 383 18.11 -8.07 -13.96
C PRO A 383 17.81 -8.31 -15.46
N TYR A 384 16.57 -8.10 -15.89
CA TYR A 384 16.18 -8.33 -17.29
C TYR A 384 16.50 -7.13 -18.20
N TYR A 385 16.58 -5.92 -17.63
CA TYR A 385 16.63 -4.64 -18.33
C TYR A 385 15.44 -4.43 -19.27
N CYS A 386 15.06 -3.17 -19.50
CA CYS A 386 14.01 -2.87 -20.46
C CYS A 386 14.48 -3.25 -21.87
N GLN A 387 13.56 -3.76 -22.69
CA GLN A 387 13.84 -4.10 -24.08
C GLN A 387 12.64 -3.80 -24.97
N GLY A 388 12.91 -3.07 -26.05
CA GLY A 388 11.94 -2.83 -27.13
C GLY A 388 10.68 -2.10 -26.68
N ASP A 389 9.59 -2.38 -27.39
CA ASP A 389 8.30 -1.74 -27.19
C ASP A 389 7.36 -2.68 -26.43
N LYS A 390 6.75 -2.19 -25.35
CA LYS A 390 5.75 -2.91 -24.56
C LYS A 390 4.37 -2.28 -24.72
N LEU A 391 3.35 -3.11 -24.92
CA LEU A 391 1.94 -2.71 -24.92
C LEU A 391 1.31 -3.13 -23.59
N LEU A 392 0.70 -2.17 -22.89
CA LEU A 392 0.06 -2.38 -21.60
C LEU A 392 -1.44 -2.08 -21.72
N GLU A 393 -2.25 -3.13 -21.62
CA GLU A 393 -3.70 -3.08 -21.86
C GLU A 393 -4.54 -3.03 -20.57
N ASN A 394 -3.87 -3.06 -19.42
CA ASN A 394 -4.49 -2.95 -18.11
C ASN A 394 -4.69 -1.48 -17.74
N ILE A 395 -5.72 -1.16 -16.96
CA ILE A 395 -5.99 0.22 -16.57
C ILE A 395 -5.08 0.71 -15.44
N GLN A 396 -4.48 -0.21 -14.69
CA GLN A 396 -3.50 0.08 -13.64
C GLN A 396 -2.31 -0.87 -13.69
N GLY A 397 -1.16 -0.41 -13.18
CA GLY A 397 0.07 -1.19 -13.12
C GLY A 397 1.28 -0.36 -12.71
N THR A 398 2.47 -0.94 -12.86
CA THR A 398 3.75 -0.27 -12.55
C THR A 398 4.80 -0.61 -13.59
N ILE A 399 5.60 0.36 -14.03
CA ILE A 399 6.68 0.13 -15.01
C ILE A 399 8.00 0.70 -14.51
N ASP A 400 9.09 0.02 -14.85
CA ASP A 400 10.47 0.43 -14.58
C ASP A 400 11.35 0.22 -15.81
N ASP A 401 12.58 0.73 -15.75
CA ASP A 401 13.62 0.51 -16.76
C ASP A 401 14.20 -0.91 -16.72
N GLY A 402 13.73 -1.77 -15.83
CA GLY A 402 14.07 -3.19 -15.74
C GLY A 402 15.44 -3.49 -15.14
N SER A 403 16.18 -2.51 -14.61
CA SER A 403 17.40 -2.73 -13.81
C SER A 403 17.13 -3.45 -12.47
N GLY A 404 15.87 -3.48 -12.04
CA GLY A 404 15.50 -3.93 -10.70
C GLY A 404 16.06 -3.00 -9.62
N PRO A 405 15.67 -3.18 -8.35
CA PRO A 405 15.92 -2.18 -7.32
C PRO A 405 17.38 -2.12 -6.83
N VAL A 406 18.26 -2.98 -7.34
CA VAL A 406 19.64 -3.16 -6.84
C VAL A 406 20.74 -2.95 -7.90
N ASN A 407 20.38 -2.73 -9.17
CA ASN A 407 21.34 -2.45 -10.22
C ASN A 407 21.03 -1.10 -10.88
N ASP A 408 22.04 -0.53 -11.51
CA ASP A 408 21.84 0.61 -12.39
C ASP A 408 21.29 0.14 -13.75
N TYR A 409 20.56 1.00 -14.46
CA TYR A 409 20.05 0.70 -15.81
C TYR A 409 21.16 0.49 -16.84
N ALA A 410 20.85 -0.18 -17.94
CA ALA A 410 21.82 -0.45 -18.99
C ALA A 410 22.16 0.80 -19.82
N PRO A 411 23.42 0.96 -20.27
CA PRO A 411 23.77 1.97 -21.26
C PRO A 411 23.11 1.66 -22.61
N ASP A 412 22.93 2.69 -23.44
CA ASP A 412 22.27 2.63 -24.75
C ASP A 412 20.85 2.00 -24.71
N ALA A 413 20.17 2.10 -23.57
CA ALA A 413 18.79 1.65 -23.42
C ALA A 413 17.88 2.44 -24.37
N ASN A 414 16.99 1.73 -25.07
CA ASN A 414 16.00 2.31 -25.95
C ASN A 414 14.73 1.47 -25.85
N CYS A 415 13.82 1.96 -25.01
CA CYS A 415 12.64 1.22 -24.59
C CYS A 415 11.43 2.12 -24.67
N SER A 416 10.28 1.54 -25.00
CA SER A 416 9.02 2.25 -24.98
C SER A 416 7.90 1.44 -24.34
N TRP A 417 6.96 2.15 -23.71
CA TRP A 417 5.76 1.59 -23.12
C TRP A 417 4.56 2.36 -23.66
N LEU A 418 3.66 1.66 -24.34
CA LEU A 418 2.37 2.19 -24.74
C LEU A 418 1.33 1.69 -23.75
N ILE A 419 0.89 2.58 -22.86
CA ILE A 419 -0.26 2.33 -21.98
C ILE A 419 -1.50 2.61 -22.80
N ALA A 420 -2.21 1.54 -23.12
CA ALA A 420 -3.38 1.55 -23.99
C ALA A 420 -4.47 0.61 -23.45
N PRO A 421 -5.15 1.00 -22.35
CA PRO A 421 -6.10 0.12 -21.72
C PRO A 421 -7.30 -0.22 -22.62
N GLN A 422 -7.83 -1.42 -22.44
CA GLN A 422 -8.98 -1.91 -23.23
C GLN A 422 -10.34 -1.51 -22.64
N ASP A 423 -10.35 -0.92 -21.44
CA ASP A 423 -11.51 -0.29 -20.83
C ASP A 423 -11.74 1.13 -21.37
N SER A 424 -12.88 1.76 -21.08
CA SER A 424 -12.99 3.21 -21.28
C SER A 424 -12.39 3.88 -20.08
N ILE A 425 -11.42 4.73 -20.36
CA ILE A 425 -10.78 5.60 -19.40
C ILE A 425 -10.81 7.01 -19.97
N SER A 426 -11.00 7.99 -19.10
CA SER A 426 -11.07 9.41 -19.47
C SER A 426 -9.69 10.06 -19.51
N SER A 427 -8.77 9.53 -18.71
CA SER A 427 -7.37 9.96 -18.61
C SER A 427 -6.54 8.84 -17.99
N ILE A 428 -5.23 8.92 -18.14
CA ILE A 428 -4.24 8.11 -17.40
C ILE A 428 -3.39 9.06 -16.59
N THR A 429 -3.23 8.77 -15.30
CA THR A 429 -2.31 9.46 -14.38
C THR A 429 -1.10 8.58 -14.12
N LEU A 430 0.09 9.17 -14.18
CA LEU A 430 1.36 8.56 -13.83
C LEU A 430 1.86 9.18 -12.52
N GLU A 431 2.25 8.34 -11.56
CA GLU A 431 2.89 8.74 -10.31
C GLU A 431 4.31 8.16 -10.27
N PHE A 432 5.31 9.01 -10.10
CA PHE A 432 6.71 8.59 -10.02
C PHE A 432 7.05 8.14 -8.60
N LEU A 433 7.32 6.84 -8.44
CA LEU A 433 7.62 6.21 -7.15
C LEU A 433 9.12 6.29 -6.82
N SER A 434 9.98 6.24 -7.84
CA SER A 434 11.41 6.52 -7.74
C SER A 434 11.94 7.10 -9.04
N PHE A 435 12.95 7.98 -8.96
CA PHE A 435 13.56 8.56 -10.15
C PHE A 435 15.02 8.96 -9.92
N ASN A 436 15.92 8.31 -10.64
CA ASN A 436 17.34 8.60 -10.64
C ASN A 436 17.95 8.22 -12.00
N THR A 437 18.09 9.22 -12.86
CA THR A 437 18.71 9.12 -14.18
C THR A 437 19.93 10.01 -14.24
N ALA A 438 20.95 9.60 -14.96
CA ALA A 438 22.12 10.41 -15.20
C ALA A 438 21.83 11.56 -16.17
N SER A 439 22.74 12.52 -16.18
CA SER A 439 22.65 13.66 -17.09
C SER A 439 22.78 13.22 -18.54
N GLY A 440 21.73 13.43 -19.34
CA GLY A 440 21.70 13.04 -20.75
C GLY A 440 20.78 11.85 -21.04
N ASP A 441 20.40 11.11 -20.00
CA ASP A 441 19.46 9.99 -20.09
C ASP A 441 18.05 10.51 -19.80
N ILE A 442 17.12 10.26 -20.73
CA ILE A 442 15.87 11.00 -20.80
C ILE A 442 14.68 10.05 -20.84
N LEU A 443 13.76 10.25 -19.90
CA LEU A 443 12.40 9.71 -19.96
C LEU A 443 11.45 10.76 -20.52
N THR A 444 10.72 10.43 -21.59
CA THR A 444 9.75 11.32 -22.22
C THR A 444 8.37 10.70 -22.19
N VAL A 445 7.36 11.49 -21.80
CA VAL A 445 5.95 11.10 -21.74
C VAL A 445 5.17 11.87 -22.79
N TYR A 446 4.44 11.14 -23.65
CA TYR A 446 3.64 11.69 -24.74
C TYR A 446 2.14 11.45 -24.49
N ASP A 447 1.32 12.46 -24.77
CA ASP A 447 -0.14 12.48 -24.66
C ASP A 447 -0.81 11.80 -25.87
N GLY A 448 -0.58 10.50 -26.02
CA GLY A 448 -1.14 9.69 -27.10
C GLY A 448 -0.24 8.51 -27.50
N GLU A 449 -0.60 7.83 -28.58
CA GLU A 449 0.00 6.53 -28.96
C GLU A 449 1.36 6.62 -29.69
N THR A 450 1.81 7.81 -30.08
CA THR A 450 2.99 7.95 -30.96
C THR A 450 3.92 9.06 -30.49
N GLY A 451 5.21 8.96 -30.86
CA GLY A 451 6.20 10.02 -30.60
C GLY A 451 5.95 11.34 -31.36
N SER A 452 4.84 11.46 -32.09
CA SER A 452 4.38 12.73 -32.68
C SER A 452 3.26 13.41 -31.89
N ALA A 453 2.75 12.75 -30.84
CA ALA A 453 1.78 13.31 -29.91
C ALA A 453 2.40 14.43 -29.05
N PRO A 454 1.58 15.30 -28.43
CA PRO A 454 2.07 16.33 -27.52
C PRO A 454 2.91 15.73 -26.38
N VAL A 455 4.00 16.38 -26.00
CA VAL A 455 4.83 15.94 -24.88
C VAL A 455 4.24 16.50 -23.58
N LEU A 456 3.91 15.61 -22.64
CA LEU A 456 3.47 15.97 -21.29
C LEU A 456 4.65 16.29 -20.37
N GLY A 457 5.78 15.60 -20.57
CA GLY A 457 6.97 15.79 -19.75
C GLY A 457 8.24 15.18 -20.34
N THR A 458 9.37 15.74 -19.93
CA THR A 458 10.72 15.23 -20.23
C THR A 458 11.54 15.31 -18.96
N PHE A 459 11.98 14.16 -18.47
CA PHE A 459 12.53 14.02 -17.12
C PHE A 459 13.95 13.46 -17.18
N GLN A 460 14.82 14.00 -16.32
CA GLN A 460 16.21 13.56 -16.12
C GLN A 460 16.71 13.99 -14.73
N GLY A 461 17.75 13.36 -14.19
CA GLY A 461 18.33 13.68 -12.88
C GLY A 461 17.74 12.86 -11.73
N THR A 462 17.88 13.38 -10.51
CA THR A 462 17.54 12.69 -9.25
C THR A 462 16.30 13.23 -8.55
N GLU A 463 15.65 14.24 -9.11
CA GLU A 463 14.41 14.79 -8.54
C GLU A 463 13.23 13.95 -9.02
N ILE A 464 12.42 13.46 -8.08
CA ILE A 464 11.18 12.73 -8.40
C ILE A 464 10.22 13.72 -9.08
N PRO A 465 9.76 13.45 -10.31
CA PRO A 465 8.81 14.31 -11.01
C PRO A 465 7.45 14.40 -10.30
N GLU A 466 6.72 15.49 -10.56
CA GLU A 466 5.30 15.58 -10.21
C GLU A 466 4.47 14.64 -11.09
N ASP A 467 3.27 14.29 -10.61
CA ASP A 467 2.33 13.43 -11.32
C ASP A 467 1.99 13.99 -12.70
N VAL A 468 1.86 13.08 -13.68
CA VAL A 468 1.55 13.43 -15.07
C VAL A 468 0.22 12.83 -15.45
N THR A 469 -0.76 13.68 -15.78
CA THR A 469 -2.07 13.25 -16.26
C THR A 469 -2.23 13.56 -17.75
N SER A 470 -2.63 12.55 -18.52
CA SER A 470 -2.96 12.68 -19.95
C SER A 470 -4.35 13.28 -20.18
N THR A 471 -4.59 13.74 -21.41
CA THR A 471 -5.90 14.27 -21.81
C THR A 471 -6.80 13.23 -22.48
N GLY A 472 -6.31 11.99 -22.65
CA GLY A 472 -7.03 10.89 -23.27
C GLY A 472 -6.67 9.53 -22.69
N ASP A 473 -7.01 8.46 -23.42
CA ASP A 473 -6.94 7.07 -22.97
C ASP A 473 -5.64 6.34 -23.35
N ARG A 474 -4.61 7.11 -23.75
CA ARG A 474 -3.35 6.60 -24.29
C ARG A 474 -2.17 7.44 -23.84
N ILE A 475 -1.13 6.78 -23.35
CA ILE A 475 0.19 7.39 -23.08
C ILE A 475 1.27 6.54 -23.73
N LEU A 476 2.19 7.19 -24.45
CA LEU A 476 3.47 6.60 -24.84
C LEU A 476 4.56 7.15 -23.92
N ILE A 477 5.36 6.25 -23.35
CA ILE A 477 6.55 6.57 -22.56
C ILE A 477 7.76 6.04 -23.30
N THR A 478 8.82 6.84 -23.43
CA THR A 478 10.09 6.39 -24.01
C THR A 478 11.23 6.70 -23.06
N PHE A 479 12.12 5.73 -22.85
CA PHE A 479 13.37 5.92 -22.11
C PHE A 479 14.56 5.69 -23.03
N ASN A 480 15.48 6.66 -23.08
CA ASN A 480 16.70 6.59 -23.86
C ASN A 480 17.89 6.93 -22.97
N SER A 481 18.85 6.01 -22.85
CA SER A 481 20.15 6.29 -22.21
C SER A 481 21.27 6.36 -23.25
N ASP A 482 22.35 7.07 -22.91
CA ASP A 482 23.56 7.13 -23.72
C ASP A 482 24.57 6.04 -23.34
N ALA A 483 25.77 6.08 -23.93
CA ALA A 483 26.80 5.05 -23.77
C ALA A 483 27.57 5.13 -22.43
N SER A 484 27.26 6.08 -21.53
CA SER A 484 27.97 6.28 -20.28
C SER A 484 27.16 7.02 -19.22
N GLY A 485 27.27 6.59 -17.96
CA GLY A 485 26.63 7.29 -16.86
C GLY A 485 25.30 6.64 -16.54
N GLU A 486 25.37 5.47 -15.95
CA GLU A 486 24.23 4.74 -15.45
C GLU A 486 23.88 5.23 -14.04
N ALA A 487 22.61 5.07 -13.66
CA ALA A 487 22.12 5.38 -12.32
C ALA A 487 21.02 4.39 -11.93
N ALA A 488 20.49 4.55 -10.71
CA ALA A 488 19.60 3.56 -10.11
C ALA A 488 18.27 3.34 -10.86
N GLY A 489 17.90 4.23 -11.79
CA GLY A 489 16.74 4.05 -12.65
C GLY A 489 15.48 4.70 -12.11
N TRP A 490 14.33 4.23 -12.57
CA TRP A 490 13.03 4.82 -12.24
C TRP A 490 11.95 3.76 -12.16
N LEU A 491 10.96 4.03 -11.32
CA LEU A 491 9.74 3.24 -11.16
C LEU A 491 8.56 4.21 -11.11
N LEU A 492 7.52 3.93 -11.87
CA LEU A 492 6.27 4.69 -11.82
C LEU A 492 5.06 3.76 -11.80
N SER A 493 4.01 4.20 -11.14
CA SER A 493 2.66 3.64 -11.23
C SER A 493 1.89 4.37 -12.33
N TYR A 494 0.94 3.68 -12.94
CA TYR A 494 -0.06 4.29 -13.80
C TYR A 494 -1.45 3.83 -13.38
N GLU A 495 -2.42 4.73 -13.46
CA GLU A 495 -3.83 4.46 -13.16
C GLU A 495 -4.72 5.21 -14.15
N GLY A 496 -5.63 4.47 -14.78
CA GLY A 496 -6.64 4.98 -15.68
C GLY A 496 -7.86 5.47 -14.91
N ALA A 497 -8.26 6.72 -15.14
CA ALA A 497 -9.49 7.25 -14.59
C ALA A 497 -10.68 6.65 -15.34
N ILE A 498 -11.28 5.61 -14.76
CA ILE A 498 -12.56 5.06 -15.22
C ILE A 498 -13.58 6.21 -15.19
N PRO A 499 -14.24 6.54 -16.32
CA PRO A 499 -15.33 7.51 -16.32
C PRO A 499 -16.37 7.03 -15.33
N GLU A 500 -17.06 7.95 -14.67
CA GLU A 500 -18.19 7.56 -13.84
C GLU A 500 -19.30 7.01 -14.75
N TYR A 501 -19.24 5.71 -15.03
CA TYR A 501 -20.32 5.00 -15.66
C TYR A 501 -21.46 5.07 -14.69
N CYS A 502 -22.53 5.73 -15.10
CA CYS A 502 -23.81 5.53 -14.43
C CYS A 502 -23.69 6.01 -12.94
N PRO A 503 -23.73 7.34 -12.67
CA PRO A 503 -23.25 8.02 -11.44
C PRO A 503 -24.18 7.86 -10.21
N GLY A 504 -24.77 6.69 -10.01
CA GLY A 504 -25.79 6.46 -8.99
C GLY A 504 -27.12 7.12 -9.36
N ILE A 505 -27.42 8.31 -8.83
CA ILE A 505 -28.68 9.03 -9.10
C ILE A 505 -28.38 10.40 -9.70
N SER A 506 -28.78 10.61 -10.95
CA SER A 506 -28.79 11.92 -11.61
C SER A 506 -30.19 12.53 -11.58
N ILE A 507 -30.32 13.79 -11.17
CA ILE A 507 -31.58 14.55 -11.25
C ILE A 507 -31.44 15.58 -12.37
N LEU A 508 -32.36 15.54 -13.33
CA LEU A 508 -32.36 16.36 -14.54
C LEU A 508 -33.64 17.21 -14.55
N ASP A 509 -33.49 18.52 -14.49
CA ASP A 509 -34.58 19.51 -14.49
C ASP A 509 -34.65 20.36 -15.77
N GLU A 510 -33.81 20.05 -16.75
CA GLU A 510 -33.76 20.67 -18.07
C GLU A 510 -34.91 20.19 -18.98
N GLN A 511 -35.34 21.03 -19.93
CA GLN A 511 -36.42 20.71 -20.87
C GLN A 511 -36.06 19.64 -21.92
N SER A 512 -34.76 19.42 -22.12
CA SER A 512 -34.20 18.37 -22.97
C SER A 512 -32.77 18.08 -22.55
N GLY A 513 -32.24 16.91 -22.91
CA GLY A 513 -30.87 16.54 -22.58
C GLY A 513 -30.52 15.13 -23.04
N PHE A 514 -29.24 14.79 -22.88
CA PHE A 514 -28.72 13.45 -23.16
C PHE A 514 -28.48 12.69 -21.86
N ILE A 515 -28.75 11.40 -21.89
CA ILE A 515 -28.40 10.43 -20.86
C ILE A 515 -27.72 9.24 -21.53
N THR A 516 -26.70 8.69 -20.88
CA THR A 516 -25.87 7.60 -21.39
C THR A 516 -25.47 6.73 -20.22
N ASP A 517 -25.25 5.43 -20.44
CA ASP A 517 -24.60 4.58 -19.44
C ASP A 517 -23.13 4.94 -19.21
N GLY A 518 -22.56 5.75 -20.10
CA GLY A 518 -21.23 6.33 -19.99
C GLY A 518 -20.13 5.47 -20.61
N SER A 519 -20.45 4.27 -21.10
CA SER A 519 -19.53 3.30 -21.72
C SER A 519 -18.86 3.84 -22.97
N GLY A 520 -19.47 4.83 -23.64
CA GLY A 520 -18.95 5.44 -24.84
C GLY A 520 -18.67 4.38 -25.93
N PRO A 521 -17.44 4.27 -26.47
CA PRO A 521 -17.12 3.29 -27.49
C PRO A 521 -16.80 1.88 -26.96
N ARG A 522 -16.85 1.65 -25.64
CA ARG A 522 -16.54 0.35 -25.02
C ARG A 522 -17.78 -0.28 -24.42
N ASP A 523 -17.61 -1.46 -23.86
CA ASP A 523 -18.68 -2.15 -23.16
C ASP A 523 -18.89 -1.59 -21.75
N TYR A 524 -20.13 -1.58 -21.26
CA TYR A 524 -20.44 -1.18 -19.89
C TYR A 524 -19.87 -2.16 -18.85
N HIS A 525 -19.84 -1.74 -17.59
CA HIS A 525 -19.35 -2.58 -16.50
C HIS A 525 -20.42 -3.48 -15.89
N ASN A 526 -20.01 -4.68 -15.46
CA ASN A 526 -20.84 -5.57 -14.65
C ASN A 526 -21.17 -4.94 -13.28
N ASN A 527 -22.26 -5.40 -12.66
CA ASN A 527 -22.75 -4.97 -11.34
C ASN A 527 -23.09 -3.47 -11.26
N THR A 528 -23.41 -2.86 -12.40
CA THR A 528 -23.83 -1.46 -12.52
C THR A 528 -25.29 -1.31 -12.09
N ASN A 529 -25.63 -0.23 -11.39
CA ASN A 529 -27.01 0.08 -11.01
C ASN A 529 -27.24 1.57 -10.75
N CYS A 530 -27.93 2.24 -11.68
CA CYS A 530 -28.02 3.70 -11.64
C CYS A 530 -29.30 4.22 -12.28
N PHE A 531 -29.57 5.49 -11.99
CA PHE A 531 -30.86 6.12 -12.12
C PHE A 531 -30.72 7.54 -12.65
N TRP A 532 -31.59 7.88 -13.60
CA TRP A 532 -31.84 9.25 -14.02
C TRP A 532 -33.27 9.61 -13.66
N ILE A 533 -33.46 10.66 -12.89
CA ILE A 533 -34.76 11.23 -12.50
C ILE A 533 -34.93 12.51 -13.31
N ILE A 534 -35.82 12.47 -14.31
CA ILE A 534 -36.10 13.58 -15.22
C ILE A 534 -37.40 14.25 -14.74
N GLU A 535 -37.28 15.43 -14.13
CA GLU A 535 -38.39 16.21 -13.56
C GLU A 535 -38.33 17.71 -13.89
N PRO A 536 -38.34 18.09 -15.18
CA PRO A 536 -38.39 19.47 -15.62
C PRO A 536 -39.64 20.20 -15.10
N PRO A 537 -39.49 21.41 -14.52
CA PRO A 537 -40.62 22.16 -13.99
C PRO A 537 -41.67 22.52 -15.06
N GLY A 538 -42.91 22.07 -14.84
CA GLY A 538 -44.07 22.45 -15.66
C GLY A 538 -44.29 21.58 -16.91
N ALA A 539 -43.44 20.58 -17.15
CA ALA A 539 -43.68 19.60 -18.18
C ALA A 539 -44.96 18.81 -17.87
N SER A 540 -45.75 18.52 -18.89
CA SER A 540 -46.88 17.59 -18.79
C SER A 540 -46.59 16.25 -19.45
N GLU A 541 -45.56 16.20 -20.29
CA GLU A 541 -45.11 15.00 -20.99
C GLU A 541 -43.59 15.02 -21.18
N ILE A 542 -42.96 13.84 -21.04
CA ILE A 542 -41.54 13.62 -21.38
C ILE A 542 -41.47 12.46 -22.35
N THR A 543 -40.73 12.62 -23.46
CA THR A 543 -40.44 11.52 -24.39
C THR A 543 -38.94 11.22 -24.39
N LEU A 544 -38.59 9.94 -24.29
CA LEU A 544 -37.24 9.41 -24.33
C LEU A 544 -37.00 8.66 -25.65
N TYR A 545 -35.88 8.95 -26.28
CA TYR A 545 -35.42 8.37 -27.54
C TYR A 545 -34.06 7.72 -27.35
N PHE A 546 -33.95 6.42 -27.62
CA PHE A 546 -32.66 5.75 -27.66
C PHE A 546 -32.00 5.97 -29.02
N THR A 547 -30.74 6.42 -29.01
CA THR A 547 -29.91 6.59 -30.21
C THR A 547 -29.03 5.38 -30.47
N ASP A 548 -28.63 4.67 -29.43
CA ASP A 548 -27.98 3.36 -29.48
C ASP A 548 -28.48 2.51 -28.30
N PHE A 549 -28.56 1.19 -28.48
CA PHE A 549 -29.03 0.28 -27.44
C PHE A 549 -28.55 -1.16 -27.65
N HIS A 550 -27.65 -1.60 -26.78
CA HIS A 550 -27.12 -2.96 -26.75
C HIS A 550 -26.78 -3.40 -25.33
N THR A 551 -27.59 -4.29 -24.77
CA THR A 551 -27.37 -4.90 -23.45
C THR A 551 -27.43 -6.43 -23.50
N GLU A 552 -26.93 -7.10 -22.46
CA GLU A 552 -27.06 -8.56 -22.32
C GLU A 552 -28.54 -8.98 -22.34
N GLU A 553 -28.90 -9.82 -23.30
CA GLU A 553 -30.26 -10.31 -23.50
C GLU A 553 -30.85 -10.94 -22.22
N GLY A 554 -31.89 -10.31 -21.68
CA GLY A 554 -32.72 -10.84 -20.60
C GLY A 554 -32.13 -10.70 -19.18
N ASN A 555 -30.90 -10.19 -19.06
CA ASN A 555 -30.18 -10.09 -17.80
C ASN A 555 -29.86 -8.63 -17.45
N ASP A 556 -29.35 -7.88 -18.42
CA ASP A 556 -28.95 -6.48 -18.28
C ASP A 556 -29.91 -5.60 -19.06
N GLY A 557 -30.31 -4.46 -18.50
CA GLY A 557 -31.29 -3.66 -19.19
C GLY A 557 -31.70 -2.36 -18.53
N VAL A 558 -32.53 -1.62 -19.25
CA VAL A 558 -33.03 -0.31 -18.87
C VAL A 558 -34.52 -0.39 -18.52
N LYS A 559 -34.87 -0.06 -17.27
CA LYS A 559 -36.26 0.15 -16.85
C LYS A 559 -36.61 1.63 -16.94
N VAL A 560 -37.70 1.93 -17.63
CA VAL A 560 -38.26 3.28 -17.67
C VAL A 560 -39.54 3.28 -16.84
N PHE A 561 -39.68 4.26 -15.96
CA PHE A 561 -40.81 4.43 -15.05
C PHE A 561 -41.40 5.83 -15.16
N ASN A 562 -42.70 5.92 -14.89
CA ASN A 562 -43.32 7.18 -14.49
C ASN A 562 -43.00 7.40 -13.01
N SER A 563 -42.16 8.39 -12.68
CA SER A 563 -41.72 8.60 -11.30
C SER A 563 -42.80 9.22 -10.39
N GLU A 564 -43.91 9.70 -10.94
CA GLU A 564 -45.05 10.15 -10.14
C GLU A 564 -45.91 8.96 -9.66
N THR A 565 -46.20 8.01 -10.56
CA THR A 565 -47.11 6.88 -10.28
C THR A 565 -46.37 5.59 -9.89
N ASN A 566 -45.05 5.53 -10.07
CA ASN A 566 -44.22 4.33 -10.02
C ASN A 566 -44.64 3.24 -11.03
N GLU A 567 -45.34 3.62 -12.10
CA GLU A 567 -45.68 2.71 -13.20
C GLU A 567 -44.45 2.39 -14.05
N VAL A 568 -44.24 1.12 -14.37
CA VAL A 568 -43.19 0.69 -15.32
C VAL A 568 -43.70 0.95 -16.74
N LEU A 569 -43.07 1.88 -17.44
CA LEU A 569 -43.38 2.23 -18.83
C LEU A 569 -42.69 1.25 -19.79
N ALA A 570 -41.46 0.82 -19.48
CA ALA A 570 -40.72 -0.15 -20.29
C ALA A 570 -39.70 -0.94 -19.46
N TRP A 571 -39.41 -2.16 -19.91
CA TRP A 571 -38.23 -2.95 -19.52
C TRP A 571 -37.54 -3.41 -20.79
N LEU A 572 -36.35 -2.89 -21.04
CA LEU A 572 -35.64 -2.98 -22.31
C LEU A 572 -34.34 -3.75 -22.09
N PHE A 573 -34.01 -4.67 -22.99
CA PHE A 573 -32.76 -5.41 -23.01
C PHE A 573 -32.50 -5.94 -24.43
N GLY A 574 -31.28 -6.40 -24.70
CA GLY A 574 -30.86 -6.92 -26.00
C GLY A 574 -30.26 -5.86 -26.92
N ASP A 575 -30.20 -6.14 -28.23
CA ASP A 575 -29.50 -5.35 -29.26
C ASP A 575 -30.45 -4.62 -30.24
N ILE A 576 -31.72 -4.50 -29.88
CA ILE A 576 -32.74 -3.84 -30.71
C ILE A 576 -33.03 -2.46 -30.14
N ASN A 577 -32.75 -1.42 -30.95
CA ASN A 577 -33.05 -0.05 -30.56
C ASN A 577 -34.56 0.15 -30.29
N PRO A 578 -34.96 0.55 -29.06
CA PRO A 578 -36.37 0.69 -28.68
C PRO A 578 -37.11 1.80 -29.43
N ASP A 579 -38.43 1.63 -29.58
CA ASP A 579 -39.32 2.72 -29.96
C ASP A 579 -39.34 3.83 -28.87
N PRO A 580 -39.67 5.09 -29.20
CA PRO A 580 -39.73 6.17 -28.23
C PRO A 580 -40.71 5.90 -27.09
N ILE A 581 -40.32 6.25 -25.86
CA ILE A 581 -41.10 6.00 -24.64
C ILE A 581 -41.54 7.32 -24.04
N THR A 582 -42.84 7.46 -23.79
CA THR A 582 -43.44 8.70 -23.31
C THR A 582 -44.04 8.53 -21.92
N SER A 583 -43.70 9.43 -21.00
CA SER A 583 -44.31 9.54 -19.68
C SER A 583 -45.35 10.67 -19.67
N PRO A 584 -46.64 10.40 -19.35
CA PRO A 584 -47.72 11.38 -19.42
C PRO A 584 -47.90 12.24 -18.15
N SER A 585 -46.96 12.17 -17.19
CA SER A 585 -46.99 12.96 -15.95
C SER A 585 -46.02 14.14 -15.94
N GLY A 586 -45.24 14.31 -17.01
CA GLY A 586 -44.10 15.25 -17.00
C GLY A 586 -42.99 14.85 -16.03
N LYS A 587 -42.99 13.60 -15.55
CA LYS A 587 -41.95 13.03 -14.70
C LYS A 587 -41.56 11.62 -15.15
N MET A 588 -40.27 11.34 -15.26
CA MET A 588 -39.75 10.07 -15.74
C MET A 588 -38.54 9.63 -14.91
N ALA A 589 -38.43 8.35 -14.61
CA ALA A 589 -37.20 7.75 -14.09
C ALA A 589 -36.69 6.67 -15.05
N VAL A 590 -35.40 6.67 -15.32
CA VAL A 590 -34.71 5.66 -16.13
C VAL A 590 -33.72 4.95 -15.21
N ARG A 591 -33.72 3.61 -15.19
CA ARG A 591 -32.80 2.81 -14.38
C ARG A 591 -32.06 1.82 -15.27
N PHE A 592 -30.73 1.84 -15.24
CA PHE A 592 -29.91 0.82 -15.86
C PHE A 592 -29.36 -0.13 -14.78
N ASN A 593 -29.41 -1.43 -15.02
CA ASN A 593 -28.87 -2.44 -14.11
C ASN A 593 -28.24 -3.60 -14.88
N THR A 594 -27.07 -4.02 -14.42
CA THR A 594 -26.31 -5.15 -14.96
C THR A 594 -26.02 -6.20 -13.89
N ASN A 595 -25.82 -7.44 -14.31
CA ASN A 595 -25.44 -8.56 -13.44
C ASN A 595 -23.88 -8.67 -13.34
N ALA A 596 -23.36 -9.79 -12.84
CA ALA A 596 -21.93 -9.97 -12.64
C ALA A 596 -21.13 -10.46 -13.87
N THR A 597 -21.77 -10.68 -15.03
CA THR A 597 -21.17 -11.35 -16.20
C THR A 597 -21.73 -10.84 -17.52
N ILE A 598 -20.91 -10.85 -18.57
CA ILE A 598 -21.29 -10.45 -19.94
C ILE A 598 -21.62 -8.96 -20.02
N THR A 599 -20.71 -8.23 -20.63
CA THR A 599 -20.86 -6.82 -20.93
C THR A 599 -21.22 -6.64 -22.41
N ALA A 600 -21.78 -5.48 -22.75
CA ALA A 600 -22.10 -5.11 -24.13
C ALA A 600 -21.89 -3.59 -24.32
N PRO A 601 -21.92 -3.07 -25.56
CA PRO A 601 -21.60 -1.67 -25.86
C PRO A 601 -22.41 -0.60 -25.10
N GLY A 602 -23.58 -0.94 -24.55
CA GLY A 602 -24.35 0.01 -23.73
C GLY A 602 -25.43 0.75 -24.51
N TRP A 603 -25.75 1.97 -24.07
CA TRP A 603 -26.85 2.72 -24.66
C TRP A 603 -26.72 4.23 -24.46
N ASP A 604 -27.16 4.96 -25.48
CA ASP A 604 -27.29 6.41 -25.46
C ASP A 604 -28.74 6.80 -25.69
N ALA A 605 -29.23 7.80 -24.97
CA ALA A 605 -30.56 8.32 -25.16
C ALA A 605 -30.64 9.85 -25.02
N TYR A 606 -31.66 10.41 -25.67
CA TYR A 606 -32.02 11.82 -25.62
C TYR A 606 -33.46 11.93 -25.13
N PHE A 607 -33.73 12.87 -24.22
CA PHE A 607 -35.09 13.17 -23.78
C PHE A 607 -35.49 14.60 -24.15
N GLU A 608 -36.78 14.80 -24.35
CA GLU A 608 -37.39 16.12 -24.52
C GLU A 608 -38.76 16.19 -23.86
N THR A 609 -39.18 17.40 -23.52
CA THR A 609 -40.49 17.70 -22.93
C THR A 609 -41.46 18.30 -23.94
N ASP A 610 -42.73 18.39 -23.56
CA ASP A 610 -43.75 19.15 -24.29
C ASP A 610 -43.59 20.69 -24.20
N LEU A 611 -42.60 21.17 -23.44
CA LEU A 611 -42.27 22.58 -23.30
C LEU A 611 -41.35 23.00 -24.46
N VAL A 612 -41.96 23.59 -25.49
CA VAL A 612 -41.27 24.15 -26.67
C VAL A 612 -40.44 25.38 -26.33
#